data_AF-A0A954Y885-F1
#
_entry.id   AF-A0A954Y885-F1
#
_cell.length_a   1.000
_cell.length_b   1.000
_cell.length_c   1.000
_cell.angle_alpha   90.00
_cell.angle_beta   90.00
_cell.angle_gamma   90.00
#
_symmetry.space_group_name_H-M   'P 1'
#
loop_
_entity.id
_entity.type
_entity.pdbx_description
1 polymer ?
#
loop_
_entity_poly.entity_id
_entity_poly.type
_entity_poly.pdbx_seq_one_letter_code
_entity_poly.pdbx_strand_id
1 'polypeptide(L)'
;MDIQLGILYWTLLAVALQVLVDRVCARAEPLRRHQTTLRIAALVWMLMPLAKKLVIDDLVPPSDAIEHEAVAREVAGLLQSGQFGLALGYFRIGNEAYRFLLGVFYAATLAPEVITYAVHSALGFWGLLALLEVACLLTSCRRMPGLAVWITAFLPSGLLWCSANLKEGVTLWGLCMMLYWTVDRRQMRLQRRGMPLAGMLGAALMRPHIVLMWLGAMGFAAVVKSRRYGIGVTAAIAIALCFFSLKIIAPNMYDVLVHEGLTESLSQKYDLLTENGDAAGRQFVGAQPIPVYTGLTLILLRPWPNEVFKANELIAGLEVWLLTLWGAWNWKNVFKSARFLKDANLIGLVVGLLLFGFLFSYMYNMGLVARQRLMAFPAVLLIYMWPLLASQTHAVTRPAPRRVPSRPPIRRAPSPVMTGPQ
;
A
#
# COMPACT_ATOMS: atom_id res chain seq x y z
N MET A 1 -19.71 28.75 13.95
CA MET A 1 -18.25 28.64 14.19
C MET A 1 -17.67 27.47 13.40
N ASP A 2 -18.37 26.33 13.36
CA ASP A 2 -17.87 25.06 12.81
C ASP A 2 -17.51 25.09 11.32
N ILE A 3 -18.27 25.80 10.49
CA ILE A 3 -18.00 25.89 9.04
C ILE A 3 -16.69 26.62 8.75
N GLN A 4 -16.44 27.75 9.42
CA GLN A 4 -15.21 28.54 9.22
C GLN A 4 -13.96 27.75 9.66
N LEU A 5 -14.06 27.08 10.81
CA LEU A 5 -12.99 26.21 11.31
C LEU A 5 -12.74 25.02 10.36
N GLY A 6 -13.80 24.42 9.84
CA GLY A 6 -13.71 23.37 8.83
C GLY A 6 -13.00 23.83 7.56
N ILE A 7 -13.40 24.98 6.99
CA ILE A 7 -12.75 25.55 5.81
C ILE A 7 -11.27 25.81 6.08
N LEU A 8 -10.92 26.38 7.23
CA LEU A 8 -9.52 26.63 7.61
C LEU A 8 -8.70 25.34 7.65
N TYR A 9 -9.15 24.31 8.38
CA TYR A 9 -8.44 23.03 8.45
C TYR A 9 -8.28 22.38 7.08
N TRP A 10 -9.34 22.42 6.27
CA TRP A 10 -9.34 21.86 4.93
C TRP A 10 -8.32 22.55 4.02
N THR A 11 -8.30 23.89 4.01
CA THR A 11 -7.33 24.67 3.24
C THR A 11 -5.90 24.38 3.70
N LEU A 12 -5.66 24.31 5.01
CA LEU A 12 -4.35 23.95 5.56
C LEU A 12 -3.89 22.57 5.12
N LEU A 13 -4.78 21.56 5.15
CA LEU A 13 -4.49 20.21 4.67
C LEU A 13 -4.19 20.18 3.17
N ALA A 14 -5.01 20.87 2.36
CA ALA A 14 -4.80 20.95 0.93
C ALA A 14 -3.44 21.59 0.59
N VAL A 15 -3.10 22.71 1.23
CA VAL A 15 -1.79 23.38 1.05
C VAL A 15 -0.65 22.46 1.51
N ALA A 16 -0.79 21.78 2.66
CA ALA A 16 0.20 20.86 3.17
C ALA A 16 0.48 19.70 2.18
N LEU A 17 -0.56 19.15 1.54
CA LEU A 17 -0.40 18.12 0.51
C LEU A 17 0.30 18.65 -0.75
N GLN A 18 0.00 19.87 -1.20
CA GLN A 18 0.70 20.46 -2.34
C GLN A 18 2.20 20.66 -2.04
N VAL A 19 2.52 21.19 -0.86
CA VAL A 19 3.91 21.34 -0.41
C VAL A 19 4.62 19.99 -0.30
N LEU A 20 3.90 18.96 0.16
CA LEU A 20 4.43 17.60 0.23
C LEU A 20 4.73 17.03 -1.16
N VAL A 21 3.83 17.20 -2.14
CA VAL A 21 4.07 16.80 -3.55
C VAL A 21 5.33 17.46 -4.09
N ASP A 22 5.48 18.77 -3.87
CA ASP A 22 6.64 19.53 -4.34
C ASP A 22 7.93 19.04 -3.69
N ARG A 23 7.89 18.79 -2.37
CA ARG A 23 9.04 18.25 -1.63
C ARG A 23 9.44 16.86 -2.11
N VAL A 24 8.48 15.99 -2.43
CA VAL A 24 8.78 14.64 -2.95
C VAL A 24 9.33 14.72 -4.38
N CYS A 25 8.69 15.50 -5.26
CA CYS A 25 9.15 15.68 -6.65
C CYS A 25 10.53 16.33 -6.75
N ALA A 26 10.86 17.26 -5.85
CA ALA A 26 12.19 17.88 -5.79
C ALA A 26 13.30 16.91 -5.35
N ARG A 27 12.95 15.81 -4.65
CA ARG A 27 13.89 14.82 -4.14
C ARG A 27 14.00 13.61 -5.06
N ALA A 28 12.90 13.21 -5.68
CA ALA A 28 12.82 12.11 -6.63
C ALA A 28 12.69 12.69 -8.05
N GLU A 29 13.83 12.98 -8.67
CA GLU A 29 13.92 13.52 -10.04
C GLU A 29 13.00 12.80 -11.07
N PRO A 30 12.83 11.46 -11.05
CA PRO A 30 11.93 10.78 -11.98
C PRO A 30 10.45 11.18 -11.85
N LEU A 31 10.02 11.70 -10.70
CA LEU A 31 8.66 12.16 -10.43
C LEU A 31 8.44 13.63 -10.82
N ARG A 32 9.51 14.43 -10.98
CA ARG A 32 9.40 15.85 -11.31
C ARG A 32 8.59 16.13 -12.58
N ARG A 33 8.67 15.25 -13.57
CA ARG A 33 7.88 15.34 -14.82
C ARG A 33 6.38 15.15 -14.61
N HIS A 34 5.98 14.51 -13.51
CA HIS A 34 4.60 14.21 -13.16
C HIS A 34 4.09 15.08 -12.02
N GLN A 35 4.82 16.14 -11.66
CA GLN A 35 4.45 17.04 -10.55
C GLN A 35 3.04 17.59 -10.72
N THR A 36 2.67 18.07 -11.93
CA THR A 36 1.32 18.58 -12.20
C THR A 36 0.26 17.50 -11.98
N THR A 37 0.47 16.28 -12.48
CA THR A 37 -0.45 15.15 -12.27
C THR A 37 -0.61 14.83 -10.79
N LEU A 38 0.49 14.82 -10.02
CA LEU A 38 0.45 14.57 -8.58
C LEU A 38 -0.24 15.69 -7.80
N ARG A 39 -0.08 16.96 -8.23
CA ARG A 39 -0.79 18.10 -7.64
C ARG A 39 -2.29 18.02 -7.90
N ILE A 40 -2.70 17.64 -9.12
CA ILE A 40 -4.11 17.40 -9.46
C ILE A 40 -4.65 16.22 -8.64
N ALA A 41 -3.89 15.13 -8.53
CA ALA A 41 -4.27 14.00 -7.69
C ALA A 41 -4.49 14.44 -6.23
N ALA A 42 -3.58 15.21 -5.65
CA ALA A 42 -3.73 15.73 -4.30
C ALA A 42 -5.03 16.55 -4.14
N LEU A 43 -5.41 17.37 -5.13
CA LEU A 43 -6.68 18.10 -5.10
C LEU A 43 -7.88 17.17 -5.19
N VAL A 44 -7.84 16.15 -6.05
CA VAL A 44 -8.91 15.14 -6.15
C VAL A 44 -9.08 14.39 -4.83
N TRP A 45 -7.99 13.97 -4.20
CA TRP A 45 -8.02 13.35 -2.87
C TRP A 45 -8.60 14.29 -1.81
N MET A 46 -8.31 15.58 -1.87
CA MET A 46 -8.94 16.54 -0.97
C MET A 46 -10.42 16.71 -1.27
N LEU A 47 -10.87 16.76 -2.53
CA LEU A 47 -12.29 16.90 -2.88
C LEU A 47 -13.12 15.64 -2.59
N MET A 48 -12.49 14.47 -2.58
CA MET A 48 -13.15 13.18 -2.41
C MET A 48 -13.99 13.05 -1.12
N PRO A 49 -13.53 13.49 0.07
CA PRO A 49 -14.37 13.51 1.27
C PRO A 49 -15.70 14.27 1.13
N LEU A 50 -15.72 15.40 0.39
CA LEU A 50 -16.96 16.14 0.13
C LEU A 50 -17.87 15.34 -0.80
N ALA A 51 -17.32 14.82 -1.89
CA ALA A 51 -18.07 13.95 -2.80
C ALA A 51 -18.60 12.70 -2.07
N LYS A 52 -17.81 12.16 -1.13
CA LYS A 52 -18.21 11.02 -0.31
C LYS A 52 -19.43 11.36 0.52
N LYS A 53 -19.35 12.42 1.32
CA LYS A 53 -20.43 12.83 2.24
C LYS A 53 -21.70 13.29 1.52
N LEU A 54 -21.57 13.94 0.36
CA LEU A 54 -22.69 14.56 -0.35
C LEU A 54 -23.39 13.64 -1.36
N VAL A 55 -22.71 12.63 -1.90
CA VAL A 55 -23.23 11.83 -3.02
C VAL A 55 -22.97 10.34 -2.82
N ILE A 56 -21.75 9.96 -2.47
CA ILE A 56 -21.35 8.54 -2.51
C ILE A 56 -21.82 7.78 -1.27
N ASP A 57 -22.01 8.43 -0.13
CA ASP A 57 -22.58 7.79 1.06
C ASP A 57 -24.03 7.31 0.81
N ASP A 58 -24.78 8.01 -0.05
CA ASP A 58 -26.13 7.56 -0.46
C ASP A 58 -26.09 6.32 -1.35
N LEU A 59 -25.05 6.18 -2.19
CA LEU A 59 -24.85 5.04 -3.08
C LEU A 59 -24.15 3.86 -2.40
N VAL A 60 -23.23 4.16 -1.48
CA VAL A 60 -22.34 3.22 -0.79
C VAL A 60 -22.32 3.61 0.69
N PRO A 61 -23.29 3.09 1.47
CA PRO A 61 -23.49 3.49 2.85
C PRO A 61 -22.23 3.24 3.70
N PRO A 62 -21.82 4.22 4.53
CA PRO A 62 -20.63 4.15 5.35
C PRO A 62 -20.88 3.23 6.56
N SER A 63 -20.78 1.90 6.39
CA SER A 63 -21.13 0.91 7.44
C SER A 63 -20.43 1.19 8.78
N ASP A 64 -19.12 0.94 8.85
CA ASP A 64 -18.38 0.99 10.11
C ASP A 64 -18.06 2.43 10.53
N ALA A 65 -18.05 3.35 9.55
CA ALA A 65 -17.71 4.74 9.80
C ALA A 65 -18.77 5.46 10.65
N ILE A 66 -20.05 5.08 10.55
CA ILE A 66 -21.11 5.61 11.42
C ILE A 66 -20.84 5.23 12.88
N GLU A 67 -20.56 3.96 13.15
CA GLU A 67 -20.25 3.49 14.50
C GLU A 67 -18.94 4.12 15.01
N HIS A 68 -17.94 4.24 14.14
CA HIS A 68 -16.67 4.88 14.50
C HIS A 68 -16.86 6.35 14.91
N GLU A 69 -17.68 7.09 14.17
CA GLU A 69 -17.99 8.47 14.46
C GLU A 69 -18.74 8.61 15.79
N ALA A 70 -19.78 7.80 16.01
CA ALA A 70 -20.58 7.85 17.23
C ALA A 70 -19.72 7.62 18.48
N VAL A 71 -18.92 6.56 18.50
CA VAL A 71 -18.03 6.25 19.63
C VAL A 71 -16.94 7.32 19.79
N ALA A 72 -16.38 7.84 18.69
CA ALA A 72 -15.39 8.91 18.76
C ALA A 72 -15.96 10.19 19.39
N ARG A 73 -17.22 10.56 19.08
CA ARG A 73 -17.90 11.71 19.70
C ARG A 73 -18.14 11.51 21.19
N GLU A 74 -18.51 10.29 21.59
CA GLU A 74 -18.64 9.94 23.00
C GLU A 74 -17.30 10.07 23.76
N VAL A 75 -16.23 9.48 23.22
CA VAL A 75 -14.87 9.62 23.77
C VAL A 75 -14.46 11.09 23.85
N ALA A 76 -14.77 11.89 22.82
CA ALA A 76 -14.47 13.32 22.83
C ALA A 76 -15.19 14.06 23.97
N GLY A 77 -16.47 13.76 24.21
CA GLY A 77 -17.24 14.33 25.32
C GLY A 77 -16.71 13.93 26.70
N LEU A 78 -16.28 12.68 26.87
CA LEU A 78 -15.63 12.22 28.10
C LEU A 78 -14.30 12.94 28.36
N LEU A 79 -13.48 13.14 27.32
CA LEU A 79 -12.21 13.87 27.43
C LEU A 79 -12.43 15.35 27.76
N GLN A 80 -13.42 15.99 27.14
CA GLN A 80 -13.76 17.40 27.39
C GLN A 80 -14.35 17.63 28.78
N SER A 81 -15.07 16.65 29.34
CA SER A 81 -15.61 16.70 30.71
C SER A 81 -14.60 16.30 31.79
N GLY A 82 -13.35 16.01 31.43
CA GLY A 82 -12.28 15.61 32.36
C GLY A 82 -12.37 14.16 32.86
N GLN A 83 -13.25 13.34 32.29
CA GLN A 83 -13.48 11.95 32.68
C GLN A 83 -12.48 10.99 31.98
N PHE A 84 -11.18 11.24 32.17
CA PHE A 84 -10.10 10.52 31.47
C PHE A 84 -10.11 9.00 31.72
N GLY A 85 -10.47 8.56 32.93
CA GLY A 85 -10.52 7.13 33.28
C GLY A 85 -11.53 6.35 32.44
N LEU A 86 -12.71 6.95 32.21
CA LEU A 86 -13.75 6.35 31.36
C LEU A 86 -13.33 6.39 29.89
N ALA A 87 -12.78 7.51 29.42
CA ALA A 87 -12.27 7.61 28.05
C ALA A 87 -11.18 6.57 27.75
N LEU A 88 -10.23 6.36 28.66
CA LEU A 88 -9.18 5.34 28.53
C LEU A 88 -9.74 3.91 28.52
N GLY A 89 -10.92 3.68 29.10
CA GLY A 89 -11.63 2.40 29.02
C GLY A 89 -11.98 1.97 27.59
N TYR A 90 -12.11 2.94 26.66
CA TYR A 90 -12.34 2.69 25.24
C TYR A 90 -11.06 2.35 24.48
N PHE A 91 -9.86 2.47 25.07
CA PHE A 91 -8.62 2.20 24.33
C PHE A 91 -8.30 0.70 24.29
N ARG A 92 -8.51 0.07 23.12
CA ARG A 92 -8.05 -1.30 22.81
C ARG A 92 -7.52 -1.39 21.39
N ILE A 93 -6.54 -2.26 21.12
CA ILE A 93 -5.97 -2.40 19.76
C ILE A 93 -7.07 -2.75 18.74
N GLY A 94 -6.99 -2.20 17.53
CA GLY A 94 -7.92 -2.50 16.44
C GLY A 94 -8.90 -1.36 16.15
N ASN A 95 -10.20 -1.66 16.08
CA ASN A 95 -11.24 -0.64 15.85
C ASN A 95 -11.36 0.33 17.02
N GLU A 96 -11.21 -0.14 18.24
CA GLU A 96 -11.34 0.71 19.43
C GLU A 96 -10.24 1.77 19.53
N ALA A 97 -8.99 1.41 19.20
CA ALA A 97 -7.89 2.36 19.18
C ALA A 97 -8.11 3.43 18.10
N TYR A 98 -8.68 3.04 16.96
CA TYR A 98 -9.09 3.99 15.94
C TYR A 98 -10.13 4.98 16.47
N ARG A 99 -11.22 4.47 17.05
CA ARG A 99 -12.31 5.27 17.65
C ARG A 99 -11.80 6.20 18.74
N PHE A 100 -10.94 5.69 19.61
CA PHE A 100 -10.31 6.47 20.67
C PHE A 100 -9.44 7.61 20.11
N LEU A 101 -8.55 7.32 19.15
CA LEU A 101 -7.72 8.37 18.52
C LEU A 101 -8.55 9.40 17.77
N LEU A 102 -9.63 8.98 17.11
CA LEU A 102 -10.58 9.88 16.45
C LEU A 102 -11.29 10.77 17.49
N GLY A 103 -11.66 10.22 18.64
CA GLY A 103 -12.22 10.97 19.76
C GLY A 103 -11.24 11.97 20.38
N VAL A 104 -9.96 11.59 20.55
CA VAL A 104 -8.88 12.51 20.96
C VAL A 104 -8.75 13.65 19.96
N PHE A 105 -8.81 13.36 18.65
CA PHE A 105 -8.76 14.37 17.61
C PHE A 105 -9.95 15.35 17.73
N TYR A 106 -11.17 14.86 17.91
CA TYR A 106 -12.34 15.72 18.09
C TYR A 106 -12.28 16.54 19.38
N ALA A 107 -11.82 15.95 20.49
CA ALA A 107 -11.65 16.64 21.75
C ALA A 107 -10.68 17.82 21.63
N ALA A 108 -9.57 17.62 20.91
CA ALA A 108 -8.50 18.61 20.77
C ALA A 108 -8.80 19.70 19.73
N THR A 109 -9.53 19.38 18.66
CA THR A 109 -9.70 20.28 17.51
C THR A 109 -11.08 20.89 17.40
N LEU A 110 -12.10 20.31 18.03
CA LEU A 110 -13.51 20.64 17.81
C LEU A 110 -13.92 20.59 16.33
N ALA A 111 -13.18 19.85 15.51
CA ALA A 111 -13.39 19.84 14.07
C ALA A 111 -14.68 19.08 13.70
N PRO A 112 -15.37 19.51 12.62
CA PRO A 112 -16.50 18.76 12.08
C PRO A 112 -16.02 17.45 11.42
N GLU A 113 -16.93 16.49 11.30
CA GLU A 113 -16.68 15.14 10.74
C GLU A 113 -16.03 15.17 9.35
N VAL A 114 -16.40 16.13 8.49
CA VAL A 114 -15.83 16.23 7.14
C VAL A 114 -14.31 16.44 7.15
N ILE A 115 -13.75 17.01 8.23
CA ILE A 115 -12.31 17.24 8.38
C ILE A 115 -11.57 15.95 8.69
N THR A 116 -12.15 15.06 9.49
CA THR A 116 -11.52 13.77 9.75
C THR A 116 -11.50 12.93 8.48
N TYR A 117 -12.56 12.95 7.65
CA TYR A 117 -12.53 12.31 6.34
C TYR A 117 -11.39 12.89 5.46
N ALA A 118 -11.17 14.21 5.50
CA ALA A 118 -10.09 14.88 4.78
C ALA A 118 -8.70 14.47 5.28
N VAL A 119 -8.52 14.34 6.60
CA VAL A 119 -7.26 13.87 7.21
C VAL A 119 -6.94 12.44 6.75
N HIS A 120 -7.91 11.53 6.80
CA HIS A 120 -7.71 10.14 6.34
C HIS A 120 -7.39 10.07 4.85
N SER A 121 -8.06 10.88 4.04
CA SER A 121 -7.79 11.01 2.61
C SER A 121 -6.37 11.53 2.37
N ALA A 122 -5.97 12.59 3.06
CA ALA A 122 -4.63 13.17 2.97
C ALA A 122 -3.54 12.17 3.37
N LEU A 123 -3.76 11.38 4.42
CA LEU A 123 -2.85 10.31 4.83
C LEU A 123 -2.74 9.22 3.76
N GLY A 124 -3.87 8.76 3.21
CA GLY A 124 -3.89 7.78 2.13
C GLY A 124 -3.09 8.24 0.90
N PHE A 125 -3.32 9.48 0.45
CA PHE A 125 -2.56 10.08 -0.65
C PHE A 125 -1.07 10.20 -0.32
N TRP A 126 -0.72 10.65 0.89
CA TRP A 126 0.68 10.72 1.31
C TRP A 126 1.35 9.35 1.31
N GLY A 127 0.64 8.30 1.74
CA GLY A 127 1.09 6.91 1.63
C GLY A 127 1.44 6.54 0.19
N LEU A 128 0.54 6.81 -0.76
CA LEU A 128 0.75 6.50 -2.18
C LEU A 128 1.87 7.33 -2.81
N LEU A 129 2.04 8.58 -2.41
CA LEU A 129 3.17 9.41 -2.82
C LEU A 129 4.50 8.86 -2.28
N ALA A 130 4.51 8.40 -1.03
CA ALA A 130 5.68 7.72 -0.45
C ALA A 130 5.99 6.41 -1.17
N LEU A 131 4.97 5.65 -1.59
CA LEU A 131 5.15 4.43 -2.39
C LEU A 131 5.87 4.71 -3.71
N LEU A 132 5.47 5.77 -4.43
CA LEU A 132 6.13 6.19 -5.68
C LEU A 132 7.58 6.64 -5.44
N GLU A 133 7.83 7.33 -4.33
CA GLU A 133 9.19 7.69 -3.93
C GLU A 133 10.05 6.46 -3.61
N VAL A 134 9.52 5.51 -2.83
CA VAL A 134 10.19 4.24 -2.53
C VAL A 134 10.46 3.45 -3.82
N ALA A 135 9.51 3.41 -4.76
CA ALA A 135 9.71 2.77 -6.06
C ALA A 135 10.91 3.36 -6.82
N CYS A 136 11.04 4.70 -6.83
CA CYS A 136 12.21 5.38 -7.40
C CYS A 136 13.51 4.97 -6.71
N LEU A 137 13.53 4.96 -5.37
CA LEU A 137 14.72 4.69 -4.57
C LEU A 137 15.19 3.23 -4.69
N LEU A 138 14.26 2.27 -4.65
CA LEU A 138 14.57 0.84 -4.75
C LEU A 138 15.14 0.47 -6.13
N THR A 139 14.61 1.07 -7.19
CA THR A 139 14.97 0.69 -8.56
C THR A 139 16.01 1.60 -9.20
N SER A 140 16.29 2.76 -8.57
CA SER A 140 17.12 3.84 -9.13
C SER A 140 16.69 4.23 -10.55
N CYS A 141 15.38 4.19 -10.82
CA CYS A 141 14.86 4.47 -12.16
C CYS A 141 15.19 5.90 -12.59
N ARG A 142 15.39 6.13 -13.90
CA ARG A 142 15.61 7.48 -14.45
C ARG A 142 14.31 8.19 -14.75
N ARG A 143 13.28 7.44 -15.15
CA ARG A 143 11.97 7.96 -15.52
C ARG A 143 10.87 7.10 -14.94
N MET A 144 9.97 7.70 -14.18
CA MET A 144 8.76 7.01 -13.74
C MET A 144 7.78 6.90 -14.91
N PRO A 145 7.26 5.71 -15.26
CA PRO A 145 6.22 5.56 -16.27
C PRO A 145 4.97 6.37 -15.87
N GLY A 146 4.42 7.16 -16.80
CA GLY A 146 3.26 8.02 -16.49
C GLY A 146 2.04 7.21 -16.05
N LEU A 147 1.79 6.06 -16.68
CA LEU A 147 0.69 5.17 -16.31
C LEU A 147 0.82 4.64 -14.87
N ALA A 148 2.05 4.36 -14.42
CA ALA A 148 2.30 3.92 -13.04
C ALA A 148 1.96 5.02 -12.02
N VAL A 149 2.32 6.29 -12.34
CA VAL A 149 1.94 7.44 -11.51
C VAL A 149 0.44 7.62 -11.49
N TRP A 150 -0.22 7.58 -12.65
CA TRP A 150 -1.67 7.74 -12.76
C TRP A 150 -2.43 6.67 -11.96
N ILE A 151 -2.13 5.39 -12.18
CA ILE A 151 -2.77 4.28 -11.47
C ILE A 151 -2.56 4.40 -9.96
N THR A 152 -1.34 4.72 -9.52
CA THR A 152 -1.03 4.82 -8.09
C THR A 152 -1.68 6.05 -7.45
N ALA A 153 -1.67 7.20 -8.13
CA ALA A 153 -2.15 8.46 -7.58
C ALA A 153 -3.68 8.60 -7.63
N PHE A 154 -4.36 7.93 -8.57
CA PHE A 154 -5.81 7.97 -8.74
C PHE A 154 -6.48 6.62 -8.45
N LEU A 155 -5.87 5.84 -7.55
CA LEU A 155 -6.37 4.53 -7.16
C LEU A 155 -7.83 4.61 -6.65
N PRO A 156 -8.82 4.06 -7.38
CA PRO A 156 -10.24 4.25 -7.06
C PRO A 156 -10.64 3.75 -5.67
N SER A 157 -10.17 2.57 -5.26
CA SER A 157 -10.44 2.04 -3.91
C SER A 157 -9.76 2.87 -2.82
N GLY A 158 -8.56 3.38 -3.09
CA GLY A 158 -7.86 4.29 -2.19
C GLY A 158 -8.68 5.56 -1.96
N LEU A 159 -9.18 6.17 -3.05
CA LEU A 159 -10.05 7.34 -2.98
C LEU A 159 -11.34 7.04 -2.20
N LEU A 160 -12.01 5.92 -2.49
CA LEU A 160 -13.30 5.58 -1.87
C LEU A 160 -13.19 5.26 -0.38
N TRP A 161 -12.20 4.45 0.01
CA TRP A 161 -12.12 3.88 1.36
C TRP A 161 -11.26 4.71 2.32
N CYS A 162 -10.34 5.52 1.82
CA CYS A 162 -9.57 6.44 2.67
C CYS A 162 -10.29 7.77 2.92
N SER A 163 -11.34 8.10 2.15
CA SER A 163 -12.10 9.36 2.30
C SER A 163 -13.31 9.24 3.23
N ALA A 164 -13.26 8.32 4.20
CA ALA A 164 -14.29 8.10 5.21
C ALA A 164 -13.63 7.91 6.58
N ASN A 165 -14.41 7.93 7.68
CA ASN A 165 -13.92 7.64 9.03
C ASN A 165 -13.65 6.15 9.24
N LEU A 166 -12.68 5.68 8.46
CA LEU A 166 -12.17 4.33 8.45
C LEU A 166 -10.65 4.38 8.69
N LYS A 167 -10.14 3.30 9.27
CA LYS A 167 -8.71 3.15 9.58
C LYS A 167 -7.82 2.88 8.36
N GLU A 168 -8.40 2.84 7.18
CA GLU A 168 -7.80 2.45 5.91
C GLU A 168 -6.75 3.49 5.47
N GLY A 169 -7.05 4.79 5.56
CA GLY A 169 -6.12 5.86 5.18
C GLY A 169 -4.85 5.87 6.02
N VAL A 170 -4.97 5.79 7.35
CA VAL A 170 -3.82 5.74 8.26
C VAL A 170 -3.04 4.43 8.13
N THR A 171 -3.73 3.31 7.88
CA THR A 171 -3.04 2.03 7.68
C THR A 171 -2.26 2.04 6.37
N LEU A 172 -2.87 2.45 5.25
CA LEU A 172 -2.19 2.55 3.96
C LEU A 172 -0.97 3.47 4.04
N TRP A 173 -1.12 4.64 4.67
CA TRP A 173 -0.01 5.54 4.98
C TRP A 173 1.11 4.82 5.72
N GLY A 174 0.77 4.13 6.83
CA GLY A 174 1.75 3.46 7.67
C GLY A 174 2.52 2.36 6.94
N LEU A 175 1.83 1.55 6.14
CA LEU A 175 2.44 0.49 5.34
C LEU A 175 3.38 1.03 4.27
N CYS A 176 2.99 2.10 3.56
CA CYS A 176 3.87 2.75 2.60
C CYS A 176 5.09 3.39 3.26
N MET A 177 4.96 3.92 4.48
CA MET A 177 6.10 4.45 5.24
C MET A 177 7.03 3.33 5.72
N MET A 178 6.50 2.17 6.11
CA MET A 178 7.32 1.01 6.49
C MET A 178 8.25 0.55 5.37
N LEU A 179 7.80 0.64 4.11
CA LEU A 179 8.61 0.23 2.96
C LEU A 179 9.95 0.98 2.85
N TYR A 180 10.08 2.17 3.42
CA TYR A 180 11.38 2.86 3.50
C TYR A 180 12.46 2.06 4.26
N TRP A 181 12.12 1.10 5.12
CA TRP A 181 13.11 0.20 5.73
C TRP A 181 13.81 -0.71 4.72
N THR A 182 13.23 -0.93 3.55
CA THR A 182 13.85 -1.72 2.47
C THR A 182 14.84 -0.90 1.64
N VAL A 183 14.76 0.43 1.72
CA VAL A 183 15.67 1.36 1.03
C VAL A 183 17.01 1.42 1.77
N ASP A 184 18.11 1.59 1.02
CA ASP A 184 19.43 1.78 1.62
C ASP A 184 19.48 3.06 2.48
N ARG A 185 19.87 2.91 3.75
CA ARG A 185 19.99 4.01 4.72
C ARG A 185 20.91 5.15 4.24
N ARG A 186 21.86 4.87 3.34
CA ARG A 186 22.74 5.88 2.75
C ARG A 186 22.00 6.84 1.82
N GLN A 187 20.91 6.38 1.21
CA GLN A 187 20.06 7.20 0.35
C GLN A 187 19.02 8.00 1.15
N MET A 188 18.82 7.69 2.43
CA MET A 188 17.83 8.33 3.28
C MET A 188 18.41 9.49 4.10
N ARG A 189 17.79 10.67 3.99
CA ARG A 189 18.03 11.81 4.90
C ARG A 189 17.63 11.46 6.33
N LEU A 190 18.32 12.04 7.33
CA LEU A 190 18.11 11.77 8.76
C LEU A 190 16.63 11.92 9.18
N GLN A 191 15.96 12.99 8.72
CA GLN A 191 14.55 13.27 8.99
C GLN A 191 13.60 12.14 8.58
N ARG A 192 13.98 11.29 7.62
CA ARG A 192 13.14 10.19 7.11
C ARG A 192 13.34 8.88 7.87
N ARG A 193 14.36 8.79 8.72
CA ARG A 193 14.67 7.55 9.44
C ARG A 193 13.61 7.20 10.49
N GLY A 194 12.90 8.20 11.01
CA GLY A 194 11.80 8.00 11.96
C GLY A 194 10.44 7.67 11.31
N MET A 195 10.23 8.03 10.04
CA MET A 195 8.95 7.83 9.35
C MET A 195 8.50 6.36 9.29
N PRO A 196 9.37 5.37 9.01
CA PRO A 196 8.98 3.97 9.03
C PRO A 196 8.45 3.51 10.39
N LEU A 197 9.07 3.98 11.48
CA LEU A 197 8.65 3.63 12.83
C LEU A 197 7.29 4.24 13.16
N ALA A 198 7.10 5.51 12.82
CA ALA A 198 5.80 6.18 12.97
C ALA A 198 4.70 5.48 12.15
N GLY A 199 5.01 5.10 10.91
CA GLY A 199 4.11 4.35 10.04
C GLY A 199 3.76 2.97 10.60
N MET A 200 4.76 2.24 11.11
CA MET A 200 4.56 0.95 11.77
C MET A 200 3.67 1.08 13.00
N LEU A 201 3.92 2.04 13.89
CA LEU A 201 3.12 2.25 15.09
C LEU A 201 1.68 2.61 14.75
N GLY A 202 1.49 3.52 13.79
CA GLY A 202 0.16 3.91 13.30
C GLY A 202 -0.60 2.72 12.73
N ALA A 203 0.01 1.94 11.83
CA ALA A 203 -0.63 0.76 11.25
C ALA A 203 -0.83 -0.37 12.28
N ALA A 204 0.10 -0.57 13.21
CA ALA A 204 0.06 -1.67 14.18
C ALA A 204 -1.06 -1.47 15.21
N LEU A 205 -1.29 -0.22 15.61
CA LEU A 205 -2.37 0.14 16.50
C LEU A 205 -3.75 -0.18 15.89
N MET A 206 -3.88 -0.02 14.57
CA MET A 206 -5.12 -0.22 13.82
C MET A 206 -5.33 -1.67 13.36
N ARG A 207 -4.24 -2.30 12.90
CA ARG A 207 -4.20 -3.59 12.20
C ARG A 207 -2.86 -4.30 12.46
N PRO A 208 -2.63 -4.85 13.67
CA PRO A 208 -1.34 -5.45 14.05
C PRO A 208 -0.96 -6.63 13.16
N HIS A 209 -1.92 -7.49 12.79
CA HIS A 209 -1.69 -8.65 11.93
C HIS A 209 -1.17 -8.26 10.54
N ILE A 210 -1.68 -7.18 9.95
CA ILE A 210 -1.22 -6.68 8.64
C ILE A 210 0.22 -6.17 8.72
N VAL A 211 0.55 -5.43 9.79
CA VAL A 211 1.92 -4.96 10.03
C VAL A 211 2.88 -6.12 10.21
N LEU A 212 2.49 -7.15 10.95
CA LEU A 212 3.33 -8.34 11.15
C LEU A 212 3.64 -9.05 9.83
N MET A 213 2.68 -9.15 8.90
CA MET A 213 2.92 -9.70 7.56
C MET A 213 3.94 -8.87 6.77
N TRP A 214 3.82 -7.55 6.81
CA TRP A 214 4.79 -6.65 6.18
C TRP A 214 6.18 -6.75 6.82
N LEU A 215 6.26 -6.84 8.15
CA LEU A 215 7.53 -7.06 8.86
C LEU A 215 8.16 -8.41 8.48
N GLY A 216 7.37 -9.48 8.38
CA GLY A 216 7.83 -10.78 7.90
C GLY A 216 8.38 -10.72 6.48
N ALA A 217 7.65 -10.05 5.57
CA ALA A 217 8.06 -9.85 4.18
C ALA A 217 9.37 -9.05 4.04
N MET A 218 9.49 -7.93 4.76
CA MET A 218 10.71 -7.12 4.78
C MET A 218 11.87 -7.83 5.47
N GLY A 219 11.60 -8.58 6.53
CA GLY A 219 12.56 -9.46 7.20
C GLY A 219 13.13 -10.46 6.20
N PHE A 220 12.27 -11.17 5.47
CA PHE A 220 12.69 -12.11 4.43
C PHE A 220 13.55 -11.44 3.35
N ALA A 221 13.14 -10.26 2.85
CA ALA A 221 13.94 -9.48 1.90
C ALA A 221 15.35 -9.18 2.45
N ALA A 222 15.44 -8.79 3.72
CA ALA A 222 16.71 -8.49 4.39
C ALA A 222 17.61 -9.73 4.54
N VAL A 223 17.04 -10.91 4.78
CA VAL A 223 17.77 -12.19 4.80
C VAL A 223 18.39 -12.46 3.43
N VAL A 224 17.56 -12.40 2.38
CA VAL A 224 17.99 -12.66 1.00
C VAL A 224 19.09 -11.67 0.59
N LYS A 225 18.95 -10.39 0.97
CA LYS A 225 19.93 -9.33 0.65
C LYS A 225 21.25 -9.48 1.40
N SER A 226 21.20 -9.75 2.70
CA SER A 226 22.40 -9.75 3.56
C SER A 226 23.19 -11.05 3.51
N ARG A 227 22.55 -12.17 3.14
CA ARG A 227 23.09 -13.54 3.30
C ARG A 227 23.56 -13.85 4.73
N ARG A 228 23.12 -13.09 5.73
CA ARG A 228 23.46 -13.29 7.14
C ARG A 228 22.33 -14.02 7.84
N TYR A 229 22.60 -15.26 8.27
CA TYR A 229 21.63 -16.13 8.93
C TYR A 229 21.00 -15.51 10.19
N GLY A 230 21.71 -14.66 10.93
CA GLY A 230 21.18 -13.99 12.12
C GLY A 230 19.93 -13.14 11.86
N ILE A 231 19.85 -12.48 10.70
CA ILE A 231 18.63 -11.74 10.30
C ILE A 231 17.49 -12.72 9.99
N GLY A 232 17.83 -13.91 9.48
CA GLY A 232 16.86 -14.98 9.22
C GLY A 232 16.24 -15.51 10.49
N VAL A 233 17.05 -15.71 11.52
CA VAL A 233 16.56 -16.07 12.85
C VAL A 233 15.63 -14.99 13.41
N THR A 234 15.99 -13.70 13.31
CA THR A 234 15.10 -12.63 13.77
C THR A 234 13.78 -12.56 12.99
N ALA A 235 13.80 -12.79 11.68
CA ALA A 235 12.60 -12.83 10.85
C ALA A 235 11.72 -14.05 11.19
N ALA A 236 12.32 -15.22 11.42
CA ALA A 236 11.62 -16.42 11.85
C ALA A 236 10.98 -16.24 13.23
N ILE A 237 11.69 -15.62 14.18
CA ILE A 237 11.15 -15.24 15.49
C ILE A 237 9.97 -14.27 15.32
N ALA A 238 10.08 -13.27 14.44
CA ALA A 238 8.98 -12.34 14.19
C ALA A 238 7.74 -13.04 13.61
N ILE A 239 7.93 -14.00 12.70
CA ILE A 239 6.85 -14.83 12.16
C ILE A 239 6.25 -15.71 13.26
N ALA A 240 7.07 -16.36 14.08
CA ALA A 240 6.60 -17.18 15.20
C ALA A 240 5.82 -16.34 16.23
N LEU A 241 6.30 -15.14 16.55
CA LEU A 241 5.59 -14.18 17.39
C LEU A 241 4.26 -13.75 16.74
N CYS A 242 4.19 -13.64 15.40
CA CYS A 242 2.94 -13.36 14.70
C CYS A 242 1.92 -14.50 14.87
N PHE A 243 2.34 -15.76 14.72
CA PHE A 243 1.49 -16.91 14.98
C PHE A 243 1.06 -17.00 16.46
N PHE A 244 1.98 -16.69 17.38
CA PHE A 244 1.67 -16.61 18.80
C PHE A 244 0.69 -15.49 19.13
N SER A 245 0.78 -14.35 18.44
CA SER A 245 -0.17 -13.24 18.57
C SER A 245 -1.58 -13.65 18.15
N LEU A 246 -1.70 -14.46 17.09
CA LEU A 246 -2.99 -15.02 16.66
C LEU A 246 -3.60 -15.91 17.75
N LYS A 247 -2.80 -16.71 18.46
CA LYS A 247 -3.26 -17.51 19.60
C LYS A 247 -3.88 -16.64 20.71
N ILE A 248 -3.26 -15.51 21.02
CA ILE A 248 -3.77 -14.58 22.05
C ILE A 248 -5.06 -13.90 21.58
N ILE A 249 -5.10 -13.45 20.32
CA ILE A 249 -6.19 -12.63 19.80
C ILE A 249 -7.43 -13.49 19.46
N ALA A 250 -7.22 -14.71 18.98
CA ALA A 250 -8.28 -15.59 18.52
C ALA A 250 -8.01 -17.04 18.98
N PRO A 251 -8.11 -17.32 20.29
CA PRO A 251 -7.79 -18.64 20.85
C PRO A 251 -8.62 -19.74 20.20
N ASN A 252 -9.92 -19.50 19.99
CA ASN A 252 -10.80 -20.46 19.32
C ASN A 252 -10.37 -20.76 17.89
N MET A 253 -9.88 -19.76 17.14
CA MET A 253 -9.36 -20.02 15.79
C MET A 253 -8.08 -20.84 15.85
N TYR A 254 -7.21 -20.57 16.82
CA TYR A 254 -5.97 -21.31 17.00
C TYR A 254 -6.22 -22.78 17.37
N ASP A 255 -7.13 -23.03 18.30
CA ASP A 255 -7.44 -24.39 18.76
C ASP A 255 -8.06 -25.23 17.63
N VAL A 256 -8.99 -24.66 16.86
CA VAL A 256 -9.56 -25.31 15.67
C VAL A 256 -8.46 -25.56 14.62
N LEU A 257 -7.57 -24.58 14.37
CA LEU A 257 -6.45 -24.73 13.43
C LEU A 257 -5.51 -25.88 13.79
N VAL A 258 -5.22 -26.04 15.08
CA VAL A 258 -4.29 -27.04 15.60
C VAL A 258 -4.91 -28.43 15.63
N HIS A 259 -6.21 -28.54 15.95
CA HIS A 259 -6.88 -29.83 16.15
C HIS A 259 -7.52 -30.38 14.87
N GLU A 260 -8.16 -29.53 14.07
CA GLU A 260 -8.93 -29.95 12.89
C GLU A 260 -8.13 -29.78 11.59
N GLY A 261 -7.03 -29.02 11.66
CA GLY A 261 -6.20 -28.70 10.51
C GLY A 261 -6.75 -27.53 9.70
N LEU A 262 -5.83 -26.87 9.01
CA LEU A 262 -6.05 -25.56 8.40
C LEU A 262 -7.22 -25.51 7.39
N THR A 263 -7.37 -26.56 6.59
CA THR A 263 -8.38 -26.66 5.53
C THR A 263 -9.76 -26.92 6.09
N GLU A 264 -9.87 -27.74 7.13
CA GLU A 264 -11.15 -28.11 7.76
C GLU A 264 -11.70 -26.95 8.60
N SER A 265 -10.82 -26.26 9.34
CA SER A 265 -11.19 -25.04 10.05
C SER A 265 -11.70 -23.95 9.11
N LEU A 266 -11.14 -23.89 7.90
CA LEU A 266 -11.58 -22.97 6.86
C LEU A 266 -12.95 -23.39 6.30
N SER A 267 -13.12 -24.64 5.84
CA SER A 267 -14.40 -25.09 5.28
C SER A 267 -15.56 -24.91 6.25
N GLN A 268 -15.41 -25.35 7.51
CA GLN A 268 -16.45 -25.18 8.52
C GLN A 268 -16.81 -23.72 8.76
N LYS A 269 -15.81 -22.83 8.79
CA LYS A 269 -16.05 -21.39 8.96
C LYS A 269 -16.77 -20.79 7.76
N TYR A 270 -16.47 -21.26 6.55
CA TYR A 270 -17.18 -20.87 5.34
C TYR A 270 -18.62 -21.37 5.35
N ASP A 271 -18.86 -22.60 5.78
CA ASP A 271 -20.19 -23.20 5.86
C ASP A 271 -21.06 -22.49 6.90
N LEU A 272 -20.57 -22.33 8.14
CA LEU A 272 -21.27 -21.63 9.22
C LEU A 272 -21.69 -20.20 8.83
N LEU A 273 -20.85 -19.50 8.06
CA LEU A 273 -21.11 -18.10 7.68
C LEU A 273 -21.97 -17.99 6.42
N THR A 274 -21.98 -19.02 5.59
CA THR A 274 -22.83 -19.11 4.40
C THR A 274 -24.26 -19.53 4.79
N GLU A 275 -24.41 -20.41 5.78
CA GLU A 275 -25.70 -20.85 6.31
C GLU A 275 -26.50 -19.72 6.98
N ASN A 276 -25.82 -18.73 7.56
CA ASN A 276 -26.47 -17.56 8.16
C ASN A 276 -27.13 -16.61 7.14
N GLY A 277 -27.16 -16.96 5.85
CA GLY A 277 -27.95 -16.27 4.82
C GLY A 277 -27.42 -14.89 4.42
N ASP A 278 -26.27 -14.48 4.95
CA ASP A 278 -25.70 -13.17 4.71
C ASP A 278 -25.30 -13.05 3.24
N ALA A 279 -25.87 -12.09 2.51
CA ALA A 279 -25.70 -11.95 1.06
C ALA A 279 -24.23 -11.84 0.63
N ALA A 280 -23.36 -11.39 1.55
CA ALA A 280 -21.91 -11.28 1.36
C ALA A 280 -21.18 -12.64 1.28
N GLY A 281 -21.73 -13.72 1.84
CA GLY A 281 -21.12 -15.06 1.87
C GLY A 281 -21.54 -15.98 0.71
N ARG A 282 -22.62 -15.65 -0.01
CA ARG A 282 -23.18 -16.50 -1.09
C ARG A 282 -22.19 -16.84 -2.20
N GLN A 283 -21.17 -16.02 -2.39
CA GLN A 283 -20.13 -16.20 -3.41
C GLN A 283 -19.12 -17.31 -3.09
N PHE A 284 -19.24 -17.94 -1.92
CA PHE A 284 -18.34 -18.99 -1.46
C PHE A 284 -19.06 -20.30 -1.14
N VAL A 285 -20.35 -20.40 -1.46
CA VAL A 285 -21.15 -21.62 -1.26
C VAL A 285 -20.51 -22.79 -2.02
N GLY A 286 -20.14 -23.85 -1.30
CA GLY A 286 -19.57 -25.07 -1.88
C GLY A 286 -18.13 -24.95 -2.38
N ALA A 287 -17.45 -23.83 -2.12
CA ALA A 287 -16.05 -23.66 -2.49
C ALA A 287 -15.14 -24.11 -1.34
N GLN A 288 -14.23 -25.06 -1.61
CA GLN A 288 -13.16 -25.41 -0.67
C GLN A 288 -11.98 -24.45 -0.86
N PRO A 289 -11.68 -23.58 0.12
CA PRO A 289 -10.59 -22.61 -0.03
C PRO A 289 -9.24 -23.31 0.00
N ILE A 290 -8.46 -23.14 -1.07
CA ILE A 290 -7.05 -23.56 -1.10
C ILE A 290 -6.24 -22.42 -0.49
N PRO A 291 -5.51 -22.65 0.62
CA PRO A 291 -4.74 -21.60 1.29
C PRO A 291 -3.78 -20.91 0.32
N VAL A 292 -3.60 -19.60 0.50
CA VAL A 292 -2.82 -18.72 -0.40
C VAL A 292 -3.47 -18.53 -1.77
N TYR A 293 -3.78 -19.61 -2.51
CA TYR A 293 -4.36 -19.51 -3.86
C TYR A 293 -5.71 -18.78 -3.84
N THR A 294 -6.62 -19.17 -2.96
CA THR A 294 -7.93 -18.49 -2.82
C THR A 294 -7.75 -17.03 -2.43
N GLY A 295 -6.85 -16.69 -1.51
CA GLY A 295 -6.65 -15.29 -1.16
C GLY A 295 -5.92 -14.47 -2.24
N LEU A 296 -5.00 -15.07 -3.00
CA LEU A 296 -4.40 -14.41 -4.16
C LEU A 296 -5.44 -14.11 -5.23
N THR A 297 -6.36 -15.03 -5.51
CA THR A 297 -7.46 -14.76 -6.44
C THR A 297 -8.40 -13.68 -5.89
N LEU A 298 -8.66 -13.64 -4.58
CA LEU A 298 -9.41 -12.54 -3.94
C LEU A 298 -8.72 -11.18 -4.08
N ILE A 299 -7.39 -11.14 -3.97
CA ILE A 299 -6.62 -9.90 -4.08
C ILE A 299 -6.48 -9.46 -5.56
N LEU A 300 -6.28 -10.39 -6.49
CA LEU A 300 -5.85 -10.07 -7.85
C LEU A 300 -6.93 -10.21 -8.93
N LEU A 301 -8.02 -10.93 -8.67
CA LEU A 301 -8.99 -11.27 -9.71
C LEU A 301 -10.45 -11.07 -9.29
N ARG A 302 -10.78 -11.15 -8.00
CA ARG A 302 -12.17 -11.04 -7.52
C ARG A 302 -12.53 -9.62 -7.03
N PRO A 303 -13.82 -9.23 -7.09
CA PRO A 303 -14.97 -9.99 -7.59
C PRO A 303 -14.97 -10.21 -9.10
N TRP A 304 -15.50 -11.36 -9.54
CA TRP A 304 -15.82 -11.59 -10.95
C TRP A 304 -17.12 -10.83 -11.32
N PRO A 305 -17.33 -10.43 -12.58
CA PRO A 305 -18.52 -9.65 -12.97
C PRO A 305 -19.87 -10.30 -12.60
N ASN A 306 -19.93 -11.64 -12.56
CA ASN A 306 -21.10 -12.42 -12.16
C ASN A 306 -21.30 -12.54 -10.64
N GLU A 307 -20.34 -12.08 -9.83
CA GLU A 307 -20.40 -12.10 -8.37
C GLU A 307 -20.81 -10.76 -7.79
N VAL A 308 -20.81 -9.71 -8.60
CA VAL A 308 -21.09 -8.36 -8.16
C VAL A 308 -22.58 -8.21 -7.83
N PHE A 309 -22.89 -7.96 -6.56
CA PHE A 309 -24.26 -7.65 -6.12
C PHE A 309 -24.47 -6.18 -5.79
N LYS A 310 -23.37 -5.42 -5.64
CA LYS A 310 -23.38 -4.00 -5.25
C LYS A 310 -22.45 -3.17 -6.12
N ALA A 311 -22.77 -1.90 -6.31
CA ALA A 311 -21.97 -0.98 -7.14
C ALA A 311 -20.52 -0.82 -6.63
N ASN A 312 -20.31 -0.87 -5.31
CA ASN A 312 -18.96 -0.82 -4.72
C ASN A 312 -18.11 -2.05 -5.07
N GLU A 313 -18.71 -3.24 -5.13
CA GLU A 313 -18.07 -4.47 -5.57
C GLU A 313 -17.71 -4.39 -7.06
N LEU A 314 -18.56 -3.77 -7.88
CA LEU A 314 -18.28 -3.55 -9.30
C LEU A 314 -17.03 -2.70 -9.50
N ILE A 315 -16.97 -1.54 -8.83
CA ILE A 315 -15.84 -0.60 -8.91
C ILE A 315 -14.56 -1.28 -8.42
N ALA A 316 -14.65 -1.99 -7.29
CA ALA A 316 -13.54 -2.75 -6.72
C ALA A 316 -13.08 -3.88 -7.65
N GLY A 317 -14.00 -4.55 -8.36
CA GLY A 317 -13.69 -5.54 -9.39
C GLY A 317 -12.95 -4.88 -10.55
N LEU A 318 -13.56 -3.91 -11.22
CA LEU A 318 -12.98 -3.24 -12.39
C LEU A 318 -11.57 -2.69 -12.12
N GLU A 319 -11.34 -2.10 -10.95
CA GLU A 319 -10.02 -1.64 -10.53
C GLU A 319 -8.99 -2.78 -10.53
N VAL A 320 -9.31 -3.91 -9.91
CA VAL A 320 -8.39 -5.05 -9.80
C VAL A 320 -8.14 -5.71 -11.14
N TRP A 321 -9.16 -5.84 -11.98
CA TRP A 321 -8.98 -6.35 -13.33
C TRP A 321 -8.06 -5.44 -14.15
N LEU A 322 -8.25 -4.13 -14.07
CA LEU A 322 -7.38 -3.15 -14.73
C LEU A 322 -5.93 -3.25 -14.22
N LEU A 323 -5.74 -3.34 -12.90
CA LEU A 323 -4.43 -3.50 -12.28
C LEU A 323 -3.75 -4.80 -12.72
N THR A 324 -4.47 -5.91 -12.73
CA THR A 324 -3.94 -7.23 -13.09
C THR A 324 -3.61 -7.32 -14.57
N LEU A 325 -4.45 -6.77 -15.46
CA LEU A 325 -4.15 -6.67 -16.89
C LEU A 325 -2.92 -5.80 -17.14
N TRP A 326 -2.79 -4.67 -16.45
CA TRP A 326 -1.62 -3.80 -16.54
C TRP A 326 -0.35 -4.49 -16.04
N GLY A 327 -0.44 -5.18 -14.89
CA GLY A 327 0.65 -6.00 -14.35
C GLY A 327 1.08 -7.08 -15.34
N ALA A 328 0.13 -7.89 -15.82
CA ALA A 328 0.39 -8.95 -16.79
C ALA A 328 1.04 -8.41 -18.08
N TRP A 329 0.60 -7.25 -18.58
CA TRP A 329 1.19 -6.61 -19.74
C TRP A 329 2.65 -6.18 -19.49
N ASN A 330 2.94 -5.55 -18.34
CA ASN A 330 4.30 -5.15 -17.98
C ASN A 330 5.23 -6.36 -17.86
N TRP A 331 4.76 -7.44 -17.26
CA TRP A 331 5.51 -8.68 -17.12
C TRP A 331 5.74 -9.35 -18.47
N LYS A 332 4.72 -9.46 -19.33
CA LYS A 332 4.81 -10.00 -20.71
C LYS A 332 5.95 -9.35 -21.51
N ASN A 333 6.10 -8.04 -21.42
CA ASN A 333 7.10 -7.30 -22.19
C ASN A 333 8.54 -7.50 -21.71
N VAL A 334 8.74 -7.95 -20.47
CA VAL A 334 10.05 -7.92 -19.79
C VAL A 334 10.53 -9.32 -19.36
N PHE A 335 9.75 -10.38 -19.63
CA PHE A 335 10.13 -11.78 -19.38
C PHE A 335 11.48 -12.22 -19.97
N LYS A 336 12.02 -11.48 -20.96
CA LYS A 336 13.31 -11.79 -21.59
C LYS A 336 14.52 -11.63 -20.66
N SER A 337 14.39 -10.99 -19.50
CA SER A 337 15.52 -10.75 -18.57
C SER A 337 15.26 -11.32 -17.18
N ALA A 338 15.41 -12.64 -16.98
CA ALA A 338 15.18 -13.28 -15.66
C ALA A 338 16.07 -12.76 -14.49
N ARG A 339 17.00 -11.81 -14.73
CA ARG A 339 17.92 -11.30 -13.71
C ARG A 339 17.23 -10.53 -12.60
N PHE A 340 16.18 -9.77 -12.90
CA PHE A 340 15.48 -8.96 -11.87
C PHE A 340 14.61 -9.80 -10.93
N LEU A 341 14.28 -11.05 -11.30
CA LEU A 341 13.60 -12.01 -10.41
C LEU A 341 14.43 -12.38 -9.17
N LYS A 342 15.75 -12.14 -9.22
CA LYS A 342 16.66 -12.37 -8.09
C LYS A 342 16.80 -11.17 -7.16
N ASP A 343 16.11 -10.06 -7.42
CA ASP A 343 16.16 -8.90 -6.55
C ASP A 343 15.50 -9.23 -5.20
N ALA A 344 16.25 -9.07 -4.11
CA ALA A 344 15.80 -9.38 -2.76
C ALA A 344 14.54 -8.59 -2.37
N ASN A 345 14.40 -7.34 -2.83
CA ASN A 345 13.23 -6.52 -2.51
C ASN A 345 12.00 -7.05 -3.25
N LEU A 346 12.13 -7.40 -4.53
CA LEU A 346 11.03 -7.99 -5.30
C LEU A 346 10.58 -9.31 -4.67
N ILE A 347 11.53 -10.17 -4.29
CA ILE A 347 11.23 -11.43 -3.60
C ILE A 347 10.48 -11.15 -2.28
N GLY A 348 10.93 -10.15 -1.50
CA GLY A 348 10.23 -9.71 -0.29
C GLY A 348 8.79 -9.29 -0.55
N LEU A 349 8.55 -8.49 -1.59
CA LEU A 349 7.19 -8.07 -1.98
C LEU A 349 6.32 -9.26 -2.39
N VAL A 350 6.87 -10.23 -3.12
CA VAL A 350 6.16 -11.47 -3.48
C VAL A 350 5.81 -12.27 -2.22
N VAL A 351 6.76 -12.45 -1.30
CA VAL A 351 6.50 -13.11 -0.01
C VAL A 351 5.41 -12.38 0.77
N GLY A 352 5.44 -11.04 0.81
CA GLY A 352 4.37 -10.25 1.42
C GLY A 352 3.01 -10.52 0.77
N LEU A 353 2.95 -10.55 -0.56
CA LEU A 353 1.72 -10.86 -1.29
C LEU A 353 1.22 -12.29 -1.01
N LEU A 354 2.12 -13.27 -0.84
CA LEU A 354 1.76 -14.64 -0.45
C LEU A 354 1.22 -14.70 0.99
N LEU A 355 1.82 -13.97 1.93
CA LEU A 355 1.32 -13.85 3.31
C LEU A 355 -0.06 -13.19 3.34
N PHE A 356 -0.29 -12.18 2.51
CA PHE A 356 -1.63 -11.61 2.32
C PHE A 356 -2.58 -12.61 1.67
N GLY A 357 -2.15 -13.38 0.67
CA GLY A 357 -2.95 -14.46 0.09
C GLY A 357 -3.38 -15.48 1.16
N PHE A 358 -2.51 -15.80 2.11
CA PHE A 358 -2.89 -16.64 3.25
C PHE A 358 -3.91 -15.95 4.17
N LEU A 359 -3.75 -14.67 4.49
CA LEU A 359 -4.73 -13.95 5.31
C LEU A 359 -6.10 -13.87 4.65
N PHE A 360 -6.12 -13.54 3.36
CA PHE A 360 -7.35 -13.33 2.61
C PHE A 360 -8.12 -14.62 2.37
N SER A 361 -7.48 -15.80 2.43
CA SER A 361 -8.22 -17.08 2.40
C SER A 361 -9.09 -17.31 3.63
N TYR A 362 -8.93 -16.53 4.71
CA TYR A 362 -9.83 -16.56 5.88
C TYR A 362 -10.97 -15.53 5.80
N MET A 363 -11.04 -14.75 4.72
CA MET A 363 -11.99 -13.66 4.57
C MET A 363 -13.15 -14.09 3.69
N TYR A 364 -14.36 -14.03 4.24
CA TYR A 364 -15.59 -14.48 3.60
C TYR A 364 -16.52 -13.32 3.18
N ASN A 365 -16.28 -12.10 3.66
CA ASN A 365 -17.09 -10.93 3.33
C ASN A 365 -16.41 -10.11 2.24
N MET A 366 -17.03 -10.04 1.05
CA MET A 366 -16.44 -9.33 -0.09
C MET A 366 -16.29 -7.83 0.08
N GLY A 367 -17.23 -7.15 0.75
CA GLY A 367 -17.08 -5.73 1.05
C GLY A 367 -15.85 -5.47 1.92
N LEU A 368 -15.60 -6.37 2.88
CA LEU A 368 -14.46 -6.31 3.76
C LEU A 368 -13.15 -6.71 3.04
N VAL A 369 -13.19 -7.69 2.12
CA VAL A 369 -12.08 -8.02 1.21
C VAL A 369 -11.70 -6.79 0.37
N ALA A 370 -12.67 -6.16 -0.30
CA ALA A 370 -12.43 -4.99 -1.15
C ALA A 370 -11.71 -3.86 -0.40
N ARG A 371 -12.07 -3.64 0.88
CA ARG A 371 -11.43 -2.66 1.77
C ARG A 371 -10.04 -3.07 2.21
N GLN A 372 -9.89 -4.26 2.77
CA GLN A 372 -8.60 -4.70 3.32
C GLN A 372 -7.56 -4.92 2.24
N ARG A 373 -7.98 -5.21 1.01
CA ARG A 373 -7.10 -5.44 -0.14
C ARG A 373 -6.20 -4.25 -0.43
N LEU A 374 -6.64 -3.04 -0.09
CA LEU A 374 -5.83 -1.82 -0.13
C LEU A 374 -4.50 -1.96 0.63
N MET A 375 -4.44 -2.83 1.64
CA MET A 375 -3.22 -3.08 2.43
C MET A 375 -2.20 -3.97 1.73
N ALA A 376 -2.63 -4.74 0.73
CA ALA A 376 -1.76 -5.53 -0.16
C ALA A 376 -1.32 -4.75 -1.40
N PHE A 377 -2.04 -3.68 -1.76
CA PHE A 377 -1.76 -2.89 -2.96
C PHE A 377 -0.36 -2.28 -3.04
N PRO A 378 0.29 -1.83 -1.95
CA PRO A 378 1.68 -1.40 -2.04
C PRO A 378 2.61 -2.49 -2.61
N ALA A 379 2.38 -3.76 -2.26
CA ALA A 379 3.13 -4.88 -2.84
C ALA A 379 2.75 -5.12 -4.30
N VAL A 380 1.45 -5.22 -4.61
CA VAL A 380 0.93 -5.45 -5.97
C VAL A 380 1.44 -4.39 -6.94
N LEU A 381 1.29 -3.11 -6.58
CA LEU A 381 1.72 -1.98 -7.40
C LEU A 381 3.23 -2.00 -7.65
N LEU A 382 4.06 -2.23 -6.62
CA LEU A 382 5.51 -2.33 -6.80
C LEU A 382 5.92 -3.52 -7.66
N ILE A 383 5.30 -4.70 -7.47
CA ILE A 383 5.55 -5.89 -8.29
C ILE A 383 5.19 -5.62 -9.76
N TYR A 384 4.06 -4.95 -10.02
CA TYR A 384 3.60 -4.63 -11.37
C TYR A 384 4.43 -3.54 -12.05
N MET A 385 4.94 -2.58 -11.28
CA MET A 385 5.87 -1.55 -11.78
C MET A 385 7.28 -2.07 -12.00
N TRP A 386 7.71 -3.08 -11.24
CA TRP A 386 9.10 -3.53 -11.17
C TRP A 386 9.77 -3.72 -12.53
N PRO A 387 9.15 -4.42 -13.51
CA PRO A 387 9.81 -4.69 -14.79
C PRO A 387 10.05 -3.40 -15.60
N LEU A 388 9.14 -2.43 -15.53
CA LEU A 388 9.27 -1.14 -16.20
C LEU A 388 10.36 -0.26 -15.60
N LEU A 389 10.57 -0.38 -14.29
CA LEU A 389 11.56 0.41 -13.56
C LEU A 389 12.96 -0.20 -13.68
N ALA A 390 13.09 -1.52 -13.50
CA ALA A 390 14.36 -2.24 -13.52
C ALA A 390 15.02 -2.27 -14.92
N SER A 391 14.21 -2.30 -15.99
CA SER A 391 14.72 -2.32 -17.38
C SER A 391 15.49 -1.04 -17.75
N GLN A 392 15.15 0.10 -17.14
CA GLN A 392 15.80 1.39 -17.43
C GLN A 392 17.22 1.46 -16.86
N THR A 393 17.49 0.78 -15.75
CA THR A 393 18.79 0.80 -15.07
C THR A 393 19.86 0.05 -15.88
N HIS A 394 19.47 -1.04 -16.55
CA HIS A 394 20.39 -1.89 -17.33
C HIS A 394 20.75 -1.36 -18.70
N ALA A 395 19.94 -0.48 -19.30
CA ALA A 395 20.24 0.10 -20.62
C ALA A 395 21.54 0.94 -20.62
N VAL A 396 22.00 1.38 -19.45
CA VAL A 396 23.13 2.31 -19.27
C VAL A 396 24.47 1.59 -19.10
N THR A 397 24.47 0.39 -18.55
CA THR A 397 25.70 -0.38 -18.32
C THR A 397 26.15 -1.19 -19.52
N ARG A 398 25.45 -1.11 -20.67
CA ARG A 398 26.10 -1.45 -21.94
C ARG A 398 27.18 -0.39 -22.15
N PRO A 399 28.49 -0.73 -22.04
CA PRO A 399 29.53 0.22 -22.38
C PRO A 399 29.19 0.75 -23.77
N ALA A 400 29.14 2.08 -23.92
CA ALA A 400 28.96 2.71 -25.21
C ALA A 400 29.85 1.92 -26.19
N PRO A 401 29.32 1.40 -27.32
CA PRO A 401 30.06 0.53 -28.22
C PRO A 401 31.40 1.19 -28.39
N ARG A 402 32.44 0.56 -27.81
CA ARG A 402 33.77 1.15 -27.64
C ARG A 402 34.05 1.70 -29.01
N ARG A 403 34.03 3.04 -29.18
CA ARG A 403 34.24 3.66 -30.50
C ARG A 403 35.50 2.98 -30.96
N VAL A 404 35.39 2.07 -31.93
CA VAL A 404 36.57 1.41 -32.49
C VAL A 404 37.40 2.60 -32.87
N PRO A 405 38.56 2.83 -32.22
CA PRO A 405 39.34 4.03 -32.46
C PRO A 405 39.45 4.10 -33.97
N SER A 406 38.84 5.13 -34.56
CA SER A 406 38.85 5.33 -36.00
C SER A 406 40.29 5.13 -36.38
N ARG A 407 40.57 4.12 -37.22
CA ARG A 407 41.92 3.77 -37.66
C ARG A 407 42.69 5.09 -37.79
N PRO A 408 43.83 5.26 -37.09
CA PRO A 408 44.59 6.49 -37.21
C PRO A 408 44.71 6.79 -38.70
N PRO A 409 44.45 8.04 -39.14
CA PRO A 409 44.48 8.39 -40.55
C PRO A 409 45.78 7.83 -41.11
N ILE A 410 45.68 6.97 -42.13
CA ILE A 410 46.85 6.39 -42.79
C ILE A 410 47.71 7.58 -43.19
N ARG A 411 48.83 7.76 -42.48
CA ARG A 411 49.83 8.77 -42.80
C ARG A 411 50.31 8.41 -44.20
N ARG A 412 49.82 9.11 -45.22
CA ARG A 412 50.34 8.97 -46.58
C ARG A 412 51.85 9.21 -46.46
N ALA A 413 52.64 8.22 -46.84
CA ALA A 413 54.08 8.38 -46.93
C ALA A 413 54.36 9.60 -47.84
N PRO A 414 55.29 10.49 -47.47
CA PRO A 414 55.68 11.57 -48.35
C PRO A 414 56.15 10.97 -49.68
N SER A 415 55.59 11.47 -50.78
CA SER A 415 56.01 11.10 -52.12
C SER A 415 57.53 11.28 -52.25
N PRO A 416 58.26 10.34 -52.85
CA PRO A 416 59.69 10.50 -53.10
C PRO A 416 59.90 11.75 -53.94
N VAL A 417 60.66 12.71 -53.39
CA VAL A 417 61.15 13.87 -54.12
C VAL A 417 62.03 13.34 -55.24
N MET A 418 61.56 13.43 -56.48
CA MET A 418 62.42 13.20 -57.65
C MET A 418 63.46 14.31 -57.69
N THR A 419 64.68 14.00 -57.24
CA THR A 419 65.87 14.77 -57.57
C THR A 419 66.14 14.57 -59.06
N GLY A 420 65.85 15.58 -59.87
CA GLY A 420 66.25 15.63 -61.26
C GLY A 420 67.77 15.74 -61.40
N PRO A 421 68.37 15.18 -62.48
CA PRO A 421 69.79 15.34 -62.75
C PRO A 421 70.08 16.70 -63.40
N GLN A 422 71.00 17.42 -62.75
CA GLN A 422 71.88 18.53 -63.19
C GLN A 422 71.26 19.79 -63.81
#